data_AF-A0A921KEJ0-F1
#
_entry.id   AF-A0A921KEJ0-F1
#
_cell.length_a   1.000
_cell.length_b   1.000
_cell.length_c   1.000
_cell.angle_alpha   90.00
_cell.angle_beta   90.00
_cell.angle_gamma   90.00
#
_symmetry.space_group_name_H-M   'P 1'
#
loop_
_entity.id
_entity.type
_entity.pdbx_description
1 polymer ?
#
loop_
_entity_poly.entity_id
_entity_poly.type
_entity_poly.pdbx_seq_one_letter_code
_entity_poly.pdbx_strand_id
1 'polypeptide(L)'
;MKIRQHGECIQKIMGRFANPFISDDVIRVGRSPLRKLKLNDRLVGPATQYVELFGKTPTYLAKGIAAALRYDYMEDPEAKLIQETIQQQGIRHAIETFTGLKVGTALFTAIEEGYQKLEVN
;
A
#
# COMPACT_ATOMS: atom_id res chain seq x y z
N MET A 1 7.39 -8.96 -22.54
CA MET A 1 8.60 -9.11 -21.70
C MET A 1 8.78 -10.59 -21.39
N LYS A 2 9.96 -11.20 -21.62
CA LYS A 2 10.14 -12.64 -21.34
C LYS A 2 10.19 -12.87 -19.82
N ILE A 3 9.51 -13.90 -19.30
CA ILE A 3 9.42 -14.22 -17.85
C ILE A 3 10.79 -14.20 -17.16
N ARG A 4 11.83 -14.71 -17.84
CA ARG A 4 13.22 -14.73 -17.36
C ARG A 4 13.80 -13.34 -17.10
N GLN A 5 13.53 -12.37 -17.98
CA GLN A 5 13.98 -10.98 -17.82
C GLN A 5 13.29 -10.27 -16.65
N HIS A 6 12.04 -10.64 -16.35
CA HIS A 6 11.32 -10.12 -15.19
C HIS A 6 11.86 -10.68 -13.87
N GLY A 7 12.17 -11.98 -13.84
CA GLY A 7 12.81 -12.62 -12.68
C GLY A 7 14.18 -11.99 -12.33
N GLU A 8 15.01 -11.74 -13.33
CA GLU A 8 16.30 -11.06 -13.16
C GLU A 8 16.14 -9.61 -12.64
N CYS A 9 15.10 -8.90 -13.11
CA CYS A 9 14.77 -7.56 -12.61
C CYS A 9 14.38 -7.58 -11.12
N ILE A 10 13.55 -8.55 -10.69
CA ILE A 10 13.18 -8.72 -9.28
C ILE A 10 14.43 -8.96 -8.43
N GLN A 11 15.30 -9.88 -8.83
CA GLN A 11 16.54 -10.16 -8.08
C GLN A 11 17.44 -8.94 -7.98
N LYS A 12 17.56 -8.16 -9.06
CA LYS A 12 18.32 -6.90 -9.06
C LYS A 12 17.74 -5.88 -8.07
N ILE A 13 16.41 -5.75 -8.00
CA ILE A 13 15.74 -4.85 -7.05
C ILE A 13 15.96 -5.32 -5.62
N MET A 14 15.83 -6.61 -5.34
CA MET A 14 16.09 -7.18 -4.01
C MET A 14 17.53 -6.92 -3.56
N GLY A 15 18.51 -7.09 -4.46
CA GLY A 15 19.91 -6.77 -4.16
C GLY A 15 20.15 -5.29 -3.85
N ARG A 16 19.37 -4.36 -4.43
CA ARG A 16 19.46 -2.92 -4.10
C ARG A 16 18.94 -2.63 -2.70
N PHE A 17 17.85 -3.26 -2.28
CA PHE A 17 17.31 -3.09 -0.94
C PHE A 17 18.16 -3.77 0.14
N ALA A 18 18.87 -4.84 -0.20
CA ALA A 18 19.77 -5.56 0.72
C ALA A 18 21.18 -4.98 0.81
N ASN A 19 21.48 -3.88 0.11
CA ASN A 19 22.83 -3.31 0.07
C ASN A 19 23.19 -2.64 1.43
N PRO A 20 24.16 -3.16 2.19
CA PRO A 20 24.51 -2.63 3.51
C PRO A 20 25.13 -1.23 3.46
N PHE A 21 25.62 -0.79 2.29
CA PHE A 21 26.20 0.53 2.09
C PHE A 21 25.14 1.60 1.73
N ILE A 22 23.90 1.20 1.48
CA ILE A 22 22.78 2.11 1.18
C ILE A 22 21.70 1.90 2.24
N SER A 23 21.78 2.66 3.33
CA SER A 23 20.70 2.71 4.32
C SER A 23 19.70 3.77 3.87
N ASP A 24 18.53 3.32 3.43
CA ASP A 24 17.42 4.20 3.09
C ASP A 24 16.40 4.19 4.24
N ASP A 25 16.21 5.35 4.88
CA ASP A 25 15.31 5.46 6.02
C ASP A 25 13.85 5.15 5.62
N VAL A 26 13.20 4.30 6.40
CA VAL A 26 11.79 3.94 6.23
C VAL A 26 10.87 5.16 6.26
N ILE A 27 11.19 6.20 7.04
CA ILE A 27 10.47 7.47 7.07
C ILE A 27 10.60 8.18 5.72
N ARG A 28 11.82 8.21 5.16
CA ARG A 28 12.07 8.86 3.86
C ARG A 28 11.39 8.13 2.71
N VAL A 29 11.37 6.80 2.73
CA VAL A 29 10.68 5.98 1.70
C VAL A 29 9.16 6.07 1.88
N GLY A 30 8.70 6.10 3.14
CA GLY A 30 7.31 6.16 3.57
C GLY A 30 6.60 7.48 3.30
N ARG A 31 7.34 8.60 3.21
CA ARG A 31 6.80 9.96 3.00
C ARG A 31 5.84 10.12 1.82
N SER A 32 4.88 11.02 1.95
CA SER A 32 3.78 11.24 1.01
C SER A 32 2.94 9.98 0.74
N PRO A 33 2.32 9.37 1.78
CA PRO A 33 1.49 8.18 1.65
C PRO A 33 0.25 8.36 0.77
N LEU A 34 -0.39 9.53 0.73
CA LEU A 34 -1.60 9.74 -0.10
C LEU A 34 -1.27 9.57 -1.57
N ARG A 35 -0.12 10.08 -2.02
CA ARG A 35 0.34 9.86 -3.40
C ARG A 35 0.46 8.37 -3.72
N LYS A 36 0.95 7.55 -2.78
CA LYS A 36 1.10 6.10 -2.97
C LYS A 36 -0.25 5.36 -2.98
N LEU A 37 -1.24 5.89 -2.26
CA LEU A 37 -2.59 5.34 -2.13
C LEU A 37 -3.51 5.72 -3.30
N LYS A 38 -3.13 6.68 -4.16
CA LYS A 38 -3.96 7.04 -5.32
C LYS A 38 -4.25 5.83 -6.20
N LEU A 39 -5.48 5.78 -6.72
CA LEU A 39 -6.02 4.71 -7.57
C LEU A 39 -5.07 4.25 -8.69
N ASN A 40 -4.27 5.16 -9.26
CA ASN A 40 -3.40 4.88 -10.41
C ASN A 40 -1.88 4.93 -10.08
N ASP A 41 -1.48 5.03 -8.80
CA ASP A 41 -0.06 4.97 -8.40
C ASP A 41 0.34 3.51 -8.03
N ARG A 42 1.56 3.36 -7.53
CA ARG A 42 2.32 2.11 -7.36
C ARG A 42 1.69 1.02 -6.48
N LEU A 43 0.64 1.32 -5.70
CA LEU A 43 -0.02 0.34 -4.84
C LEU A 43 -1.40 -0.03 -5.38
N VAL A 44 -2.31 0.95 -5.44
CA VAL A 44 -3.71 0.69 -5.79
C VAL A 44 -3.85 0.37 -7.27
N GLY A 45 -3.09 1.03 -8.16
CA GLY A 45 -3.17 0.79 -9.60
C GLY A 45 -2.85 -0.65 -9.99
N PRO A 46 -1.69 -1.20 -9.57
CA PRO A 46 -1.39 -2.61 -9.79
C PRO A 46 -2.40 -3.55 -9.12
N ALA A 47 -2.98 -3.15 -7.98
CA ALA A 47 -3.94 -3.98 -7.26
C ALA A 47 -5.27 -4.10 -8.01
N THR A 48 -5.81 -2.98 -8.50
CA THR A 48 -7.05 -2.95 -9.28
C THR A 48 -6.86 -3.65 -10.62
N GLN A 49 -5.76 -3.39 -11.32
CA GLN A 49 -5.43 -4.09 -12.58
C GLN A 49 -5.35 -5.60 -12.40
N TYR A 50 -4.76 -6.08 -11.29
CA TYR A 50 -4.71 -7.51 -11.01
C TYR A 50 -6.11 -8.11 -10.79
N VAL A 51 -6.98 -7.40 -10.07
CA VAL A 51 -8.38 -7.80 -9.88
C VAL A 51 -9.12 -7.85 -11.22
N GLU A 52 -8.96 -6.82 -12.06
CA GLU A 52 -9.61 -6.74 -13.38
C GLU A 52 -9.15 -7.86 -14.32
N LEU A 53 -7.85 -8.15 -14.36
CA LEU A 53 -7.28 -9.13 -15.29
C LEU A 53 -7.49 -10.59 -14.84
N PHE A 54 -7.47 -10.84 -13.53
CA PHE A 54 -7.42 -12.20 -13.00
C PHE A 54 -8.61 -12.57 -12.11
N GLY A 55 -9.49 -11.62 -11.77
CA GLY A 55 -10.63 -11.85 -10.89
C GLY A 55 -10.25 -12.29 -9.47
N LYS A 56 -9.03 -12.00 -9.03
CA LYS A 56 -8.46 -12.45 -7.75
C LYS A 56 -7.93 -11.28 -6.94
N THR A 57 -7.93 -11.42 -5.62
CA THR A 57 -7.36 -10.41 -4.73
C THR A 57 -5.84 -10.55 -4.62
N PRO A 58 -5.07 -9.49 -4.89
CA PRO A 58 -3.61 -9.51 -4.74
C PRO A 58 -3.20 -9.28 -3.27
N THR A 59 -3.07 -10.37 -2.51
CA THR A 59 -2.84 -10.35 -1.05
C THR A 59 -1.69 -9.45 -0.60
N TYR A 60 -0.55 -9.48 -1.29
CA TYR A 60 0.62 -8.67 -0.91
C TYR A 60 0.47 -7.19 -1.23
N LEU A 61 -0.27 -6.83 -2.29
CA LEU A 61 -0.60 -5.43 -2.57
C LEU A 61 -1.60 -4.91 -1.56
N ALA A 62 -2.63 -5.70 -1.21
CA ALA A 62 -3.57 -5.35 -0.15
C ALA A 62 -2.86 -5.10 1.19
N LYS A 63 -1.90 -5.96 1.55
CA LYS A 63 -1.04 -5.76 2.75
C LYS A 63 -0.21 -4.48 2.66
N GLY A 64 0.36 -4.16 1.51
CA GLY A 64 1.13 -2.92 1.30
C GLY A 64 0.26 -1.67 1.43
N ILE A 65 -0.96 -1.70 0.90
CA ILE A 65 -1.95 -0.62 1.03
C ILE A 65 -2.37 -0.44 2.50
N ALA A 66 -2.65 -1.54 3.21
CA ALA A 66 -2.96 -1.52 4.64
C ALA A 66 -1.82 -0.91 5.47
N ALA A 67 -0.57 -1.28 5.19
CA ALA A 67 0.59 -0.69 5.84
C ALA A 67 0.76 0.81 5.54
N ALA A 68 0.47 1.24 4.30
CA ALA A 68 0.49 2.65 3.94
C ALA A 68 -0.60 3.47 4.66
N LEU A 69 -1.78 2.89 4.92
CA LEU A 69 -2.83 3.50 5.73
C LEU A 69 -2.46 3.57 7.23
N ARG A 70 -1.58 2.68 7.69
CA ARG A 70 -1.09 2.65 9.08
C ARG A 70 0.13 3.54 9.32
N TYR A 71 0.75 4.07 8.26
CA TYR A 71 1.91 4.94 8.39
C TYR A 71 1.55 6.21 9.18
N ASP A 72 2.21 6.37 10.34
CA ASP A 72 1.83 7.28 11.43
C ASP A 72 2.90 8.33 11.74
N TYR A 73 3.80 8.61 10.80
CA TYR A 73 4.81 9.64 10.97
C TYR A 73 4.18 11.04 10.95
N MET A 74 3.93 11.59 12.13
CA MET A 74 3.13 12.81 12.33
C MET A 74 3.74 14.11 11.77
N GLU A 75 5.04 14.09 11.44
CA GLU A 75 5.70 15.22 10.77
C GLU A 75 5.41 15.26 9.26
N ASP A 76 4.86 14.20 8.69
CA ASP A 76 4.33 14.18 7.32
C ASP A 76 2.84 14.60 7.32
N PRO A 77 2.48 15.75 6.72
CA PRO A 77 1.10 16.23 6.69
C PRO A 77 0.12 15.25 6.04
N GLU A 78 0.56 14.47 5.04
CA GLU A 78 -0.28 13.47 4.38
C GLU A 78 -0.55 12.28 5.32
N ALA A 79 0.46 11.84 6.07
CA ALA A 79 0.31 10.77 7.06
C ALA A 79 -0.62 11.21 8.19
N LYS A 80 -0.42 12.43 8.70
CA LYS A 80 -1.29 13.03 9.71
C LYS A 80 -2.75 13.09 9.25
N LEU A 81 -3.01 13.54 8.02
CA LEU A 81 -4.37 13.58 7.47
C LEU A 81 -5.02 12.19 7.39
N ILE A 82 -4.24 11.16 7.03
CA ILE A 82 -4.73 9.78 7.00
C ILE A 82 -5.12 9.32 8.41
N GLN A 83 -4.22 9.50 9.40
CA GLN A 83 -4.50 9.07 10.77
C GLN A 83 -5.69 9.81 11.38
N GLU A 84 -5.80 11.12 11.17
CA GLU A 84 -6.95 11.93 11.62
C GLU A 84 -8.25 11.45 10.97
N THR A 85 -8.24 11.16 9.66
CA THR A 85 -9.41 10.63 8.96
C THR A 85 -9.83 9.26 9.50
N ILE A 86 -8.86 8.38 9.77
CA ILE A 86 -9.15 7.05 10.35
C ILE A 86 -9.73 7.21 11.75
N GLN A 87 -9.18 8.10 12.58
CA GLN A 87 -9.67 8.33 13.94
C GLN A 87 -11.10 8.89 13.96
N GLN A 88 -11.42 9.82 13.05
CA GLN A 88 -12.70 10.51 13.03
C GLN A 88 -13.80 9.75 12.30
N GLN A 89 -13.46 9.07 11.20
CA GLN A 89 -14.42 8.49 10.26
C GLN A 89 -14.26 6.97 10.06
N GLY A 90 -13.23 6.39 10.65
CA GLY A 90 -12.94 4.96 10.57
C GLY A 90 -12.15 4.54 9.33
N ILE A 91 -11.58 3.34 9.40
CA ILE A 91 -10.72 2.79 8.34
C ILE A 91 -11.45 2.60 7.01
N ARG A 92 -12.72 2.18 7.03
CA ARG A 92 -13.52 1.97 5.81
C ARG A 92 -13.66 3.26 5.01
N HIS A 93 -13.94 4.37 5.69
CA HIS A 93 -14.03 5.68 5.06
C HIS A 93 -12.68 6.12 4.49
N ALA A 94 -11.59 5.92 5.24
CA ALA A 94 -10.25 6.26 4.76
C ALA A 94 -9.84 5.46 3.51
N ILE A 95 -10.17 4.16 3.44
CA ILE A 95 -9.92 3.33 2.25
C ILE A 95 -10.64 3.93 1.05
N GLU A 96 -11.95 4.16 1.15
CA GLU A 96 -12.73 4.70 0.02
C GLU A 96 -12.21 6.07 -0.43
N THR A 97 -11.99 6.99 0.52
CA THR A 97 -11.54 8.36 0.25
C THR A 97 -10.17 8.42 -0.41
N PHE A 98 -9.18 7.65 0.07
CA PHE A 98 -7.80 7.79 -0.41
C PHE A 98 -7.45 6.85 -1.56
N THR A 99 -8.16 5.73 -1.70
CA THR A 99 -7.89 4.74 -2.75
C THR A 99 -8.88 4.81 -3.91
N GLY A 100 -10.08 5.37 -3.70
CA GLY A 100 -11.18 5.33 -4.66
C GLY A 100 -11.82 3.95 -4.81
N LEU A 101 -11.44 2.97 -3.98
CA LEU A 101 -12.03 1.64 -3.99
C LEU A 101 -13.43 1.67 -3.38
N LYS A 102 -14.39 1.07 -4.09
CA LYS A 102 -15.76 0.93 -3.60
C LYS A 102 -15.83 -0.06 -2.45
N VAL A 103 -16.61 0.30 -1.44
CA VAL A 103 -16.95 -0.56 -0.31
C VAL A 103 -17.59 -1.87 -0.82
N GLY A 104 -17.21 -3.00 -0.21
CA GLY A 104 -17.79 -4.31 -0.50
C GLY A 104 -17.08 -5.10 -1.61
N THR A 105 -16.05 -4.55 -2.24
CA THR A 105 -15.18 -5.32 -3.15
C THR A 105 -14.22 -6.22 -2.36
N ALA A 106 -13.84 -7.37 -2.92
CA ALA A 106 -12.91 -8.30 -2.25
C ALA A 106 -11.53 -7.67 -1.95
N LEU A 107 -11.07 -6.73 -2.78
CA LEU A 107 -9.85 -5.97 -2.54
C LEU A 107 -10.02 -5.01 -1.36
N PHE A 108 -11.15 -4.29 -1.29
CA PHE A 108 -11.47 -3.42 -0.16
C PHE A 108 -11.46 -4.21 1.16
N THR A 109 -12.17 -5.33 1.21
CA THR A 109 -12.22 -6.19 2.40
C THR A 109 -10.82 -6.71 2.80
N ALA A 110 -10.01 -7.11 1.84
CA ALA A 110 -8.65 -7.59 2.14
C ALA A 110 -7.72 -6.50 2.69
N ILE A 111 -7.91 -5.25 2.27
CA ILE A 111 -7.17 -4.10 2.82
C ILE A 111 -7.63 -3.83 4.26
N GLU A 112 -8.94 -3.82 4.50
CA GLU A 112 -9.52 -3.62 5.84
C GLU A 112 -9.06 -4.70 6.83
N GLU A 113 -9.16 -5.98 6.47
CA GLU A 113 -8.66 -7.07 7.29
C GLU A 113 -7.14 -6.99 7.50
N GLY A 114 -6.41 -6.62 6.44
CA GLY A 114 -4.96 -6.42 6.49
C GLY A 114 -4.58 -5.33 7.49
N TYR A 115 -5.34 -4.23 7.53
CA TYR A 115 -5.14 -3.14 8.47
C TYR A 115 -5.35 -3.59 9.91
N GLN A 116 -6.45 -4.29 10.20
CA GLN A 116 -6.73 -4.79 11.56
C GLN A 116 -5.69 -5.80 12.04
N LYS A 117 -5.17 -6.65 11.15
CA LYS A 117 -4.10 -7.61 11.49
C LYS A 117 -2.79 -6.91 11.87
N LEU A 118 -2.55 -5.69 11.41
CA LEU A 118 -1.36 -4.90 11.78
C LEU A 118 -1.50 -4.22 13.15
N GLU A 119 -2.70 -4.14 13.71
CA GLU A 119 -2.97 -3.54 15.03
C GLU A 119 -2.56 -4.47 16.20
N VAL A 120 -2.41 -5.78 15.94
CA VAL A 120 -2.20 -6.82 16.97
C VAL A 120 -0.71 -7.09 17.25
N ASN A 121 0.16 -6.08 17.22
CA ASN A 121 1.57 -6.23 17.62
C ASN A 121 2.01 -5.17 18.61
#